data_AF-A0A7C4K1G5-F1
#
_entry.id   AF-A0A7C4K1G5-F1
#
_cell.length_a   1.000
_cell.length_b   1.000
_cell.length_c   1.000
_cell.angle_alpha   90.00
_cell.angle_beta   90.00
_cell.angle_gamma   90.00
#
_symmetry.space_group_name_H-M   'P 1'
#
loop_
_entity.id
_entity.type
_entity.pdbx_description
1 polymer ?
#
loop_
_entity_poly.entity_id
_entity_poly.type
_entity_poly.pdbx_seq_one_letter_code
_entity_poly.pdbx_strand_id
1 'polypeptide(L)'
;MILLCMMWGRQEPEGFYPEKILWLVDSPHPHWVETQKDNLKLDFKETGFRQFISLSSRYVITDAMLMFGLNYANLKSKLVEALNPIRLSVRVNPGSYLGISHHFLGAPFELEQDEVLREFLNSARNILEDGGFAYDVIVISYNPYIEDIVLSNLERIKGLNYRFYGGELR
;
A
#
# COMPACT_ATOMS: atom_id res chain seq x y z
N MET A 1 18.17 0.85 2.04
CA MET A 1 18.02 -0.60 2.32
C MET A 1 16.58 -1.01 2.01
N ILE A 2 16.38 -2.21 1.47
CA ILE A 2 15.05 -2.80 1.32
C ILE A 2 14.65 -3.38 2.69
N LEU A 3 13.49 -2.97 3.19
CA LEU A 3 12.91 -3.48 4.42
C LEU A 3 11.98 -4.67 4.14
N LEU A 4 11.19 -4.59 3.08
CA LEU A 4 10.16 -5.58 2.76
C LEU A 4 9.80 -5.55 1.27
N CYS A 5 9.43 -6.71 0.73
CA CYS A 5 8.81 -6.84 -0.58
C CYS A 5 7.40 -7.39 -0.40
N MET A 6 6.42 -6.74 -1.03
CA MET A 6 5.03 -7.16 -1.06
C MET A 6 4.58 -7.34 -2.51
N MET A 7 4.01 -8.50 -2.81
CA MET A 7 3.49 -8.84 -4.12
C MET A 7 2.00 -9.10 -4.01
N TRP A 8 1.23 -8.54 -4.94
CA TRP A 8 -0.20 -8.80 -5.07
C TRP A 8 -0.45 -9.54 -6.37
N GLY A 9 -1.28 -10.56 -6.34
CA GLY A 9 -1.55 -11.36 -7.53
C GLY A 9 -2.62 -12.41 -7.28
N ARG A 10 -2.66 -13.38 -8.19
CA ARG A 10 -3.60 -14.50 -8.11
C ARG A 10 -2.84 -15.79 -7.89
N GLN A 11 -3.32 -16.60 -6.95
CA GLN A 11 -2.92 -17.99 -6.84
C GLN A 11 -3.70 -18.82 -7.87
N GLU A 12 -2.97 -19.37 -8.84
CA GLU A 12 -3.47 -20.36 -9.79
C GLU A 12 -2.88 -21.74 -9.47
N PRO A 13 -3.40 -22.85 -10.03
CA PRO A 13 -2.88 -24.19 -9.79
C PRO A 13 -1.38 -24.34 -10.13
N GLU A 14 -0.91 -23.65 -11.16
CA GLU A 14 0.46 -23.70 -11.67
C GLU A 14 1.44 -22.84 -10.84
N GLY A 15 0.93 -21.92 -10.02
CA GLY A 15 1.75 -21.03 -9.23
C GLY A 15 1.09 -19.69 -8.89
N PHE A 16 1.86 -18.83 -8.24
CA PHE A 16 1.45 -17.46 -7.94
C PHE A 16 1.88 -16.53 -9.08
N TYR A 17 0.93 -15.76 -9.61
CA TYR A 17 1.17 -14.81 -10.70
C TYR A 17 1.06 -13.37 -10.16
N PRO A 18 2.20 -12.69 -9.90
CA PRO A 18 2.18 -11.32 -9.40
C PRO A 18 1.66 -10.36 -10.50
N GLU A 19 0.76 -9.47 -10.09
CA GLU A 19 0.30 -8.32 -10.87
C GLU A 19 0.97 -7.02 -10.41
N LYS A 20 1.25 -6.90 -9.12
CA LYS A 20 1.95 -5.75 -8.54
C LYS A 20 3.07 -6.18 -7.61
N ILE A 21 4.17 -5.43 -7.63
CA ILE A 21 5.32 -5.60 -6.74
C ILE A 21 5.63 -4.26 -6.10
N LEU A 22 5.64 -4.25 -4.77
CA LEU A 22 5.86 -3.09 -3.93
C LEU A 22 7.04 -3.35 -3.01
N TRP A 23 7.95 -2.38 -2.96
CA TRP A 23 9.16 -2.42 -2.16
C TRP A 23 9.08 -1.38 -1.07
N LEU A 24 9.16 -1.80 0.19
CA LEU A 24 9.35 -0.88 1.29
C LEU A 24 10.84 -0.65 1.48
N VAL A 25 11.28 0.60 1.38
CA VAL A 25 12.70 0.99 1.50
C VAL A 25 12.87 2.04 2.61
N ASP A 26 14.03 2.07 3.26
CA ASP A 26 14.27 2.91 4.46
C ASP A 26 14.80 4.33 4.18
N SER A 27 15.46 4.58 3.05
CA SER A 27 16.29 5.76 2.81
C SER A 27 15.86 6.50 1.55
N PRO A 28 15.80 7.85 1.55
CA PRO A 28 16.17 8.77 2.64
C PRO A 28 15.16 8.82 3.80
N HIS A 29 13.93 8.32 3.59
CA HIS A 29 12.91 8.06 4.61
C HIS A 29 12.12 6.80 4.22
N PRO A 30 11.45 6.12 5.17
CA PRO A 30 10.63 4.94 4.84
C PRO A 30 9.55 5.23 3.81
N HIS A 31 9.54 4.47 2.71
CA HIS A 31 8.52 4.63 1.67
C HIS A 31 8.30 3.35 0.84
N TRP A 32 7.08 3.21 0.31
CA TRP A 32 6.75 2.21 -0.69
C TRP A 32 7.11 2.68 -2.10
N VAL A 33 7.66 1.78 -2.90
CA VAL A 33 7.98 1.96 -4.32
C VAL A 33 7.31 0.85 -5.14
N GLU A 34 6.58 1.20 -6.19
CA GLU A 34 6.02 0.24 -7.14
C GLU A 34 6.99 -0.04 -8.31
N THR A 35 7.08 -1.30 -8.72
CA THR A 35 7.85 -1.74 -9.90
C THR A 35 6.99 -2.55 -10.85
N GLN A 36 7.26 -2.46 -12.16
CA GLN A 36 6.58 -3.28 -13.18
C GLN A 36 7.09 -4.73 -13.21
N LYS A 37 6.22 -5.64 -13.68
CA LYS A 37 6.41 -7.10 -13.74
C LYS A 37 7.67 -7.57 -14.49
N ASP A 38 8.25 -6.76 -15.37
CA ASP A 38 9.32 -7.20 -16.30
C ASP A 38 10.77 -6.98 -15.83
N ASN A 39 11.00 -6.46 -14.62
CA ASN A 39 12.36 -6.23 -14.11
C ASN A 39 12.77 -7.23 -13.02
N LEU A 40 12.97 -8.49 -13.41
CA LEU A 40 13.77 -9.46 -12.63
C LEU A 40 15.27 -9.09 -12.63
N LYS A 41 15.70 -8.28 -13.59
CA LYS A 41 16.90 -7.45 -13.42
C LYS A 41 16.49 -6.30 -12.51
N LEU A 42 17.17 -6.14 -11.38
CA LEU A 42 17.05 -5.01 -10.44
C LEU A 42 17.41 -3.65 -11.08
N ASP A 43 17.05 -3.42 -12.34
CA ASP A 43 16.94 -2.10 -12.91
C ASP A 43 15.71 -1.47 -12.24
N PHE A 44 15.95 -0.78 -11.12
CA PHE A 44 15.00 0.09 -10.43
C PHE A 44 14.60 1.25 -11.35
N LYS A 45 13.92 0.97 -12.46
CA LYS A 45 13.13 1.98 -13.15
C LYS A 45 11.82 2.05 -12.39
N GLU A 46 11.87 2.80 -11.28
CA GLU A 46 10.70 3.17 -10.50
C GLU A 46 9.59 3.60 -11.46
N THR A 47 8.35 3.17 -11.22
CA THR A 47 7.20 3.64 -12.00
C THR A 47 6.90 5.12 -11.76
N GLY A 48 7.72 5.81 -10.97
CA GLY A 48 7.55 7.19 -10.53
C GLY A 48 6.67 7.33 -9.28
N PHE A 49 6.12 6.24 -8.75
CA PHE A 49 5.17 6.28 -7.63
C PHE A 49 5.83 5.91 -6.30
N ARG A 50 5.73 6.83 -5.33
CA ARG A 50 6.28 6.69 -3.98
C ARG A 50 5.25 7.08 -2.93
N GLN A 51 5.15 6.29 -1.86
CA GLN A 51 4.33 6.60 -0.69
C GLN A 51 5.22 6.68 0.55
N PHE A 52 5.35 7.85 1.16
CA PHE A 52 6.05 7.97 2.43
C PHE A 52 5.22 7.40 3.56
N ILE A 53 5.86 6.67 4.48
CA ILE A 53 5.17 6.03 5.59
C ILE A 53 5.88 6.27 6.91
N SER A 54 5.09 6.32 7.99
CA SER A 54 5.65 6.18 9.33
C SER A 54 5.72 4.71 9.68
N LEU A 55 6.89 4.20 10.06
CA LEU A 55 7.01 2.84 10.61
C LEU A 55 6.38 2.70 11.99
N SER A 56 5.95 3.79 12.63
CA SER A 56 5.09 3.74 13.81
C SER A 56 3.59 3.63 13.49
N SER A 57 3.20 3.84 12.23
CA SER A 57 1.79 3.77 11.84
C SER A 57 1.33 2.33 11.84
N ARG A 58 0.21 2.07 12.53
CA ARG A 58 -0.47 0.79 12.43
C ARG A 58 -1.16 0.57 11.07
N TYR A 59 -1.05 1.46 10.09
CA TYR A 59 -1.77 1.33 8.80
C TYR A 59 -0.83 1.19 7.61
N VAL A 60 0.43 0.81 7.83
CA VAL A 60 1.47 0.65 6.79
C VAL A 60 0.99 -0.13 5.55
N ILE A 61 0.28 -1.26 5.74
CA ILE A 61 -0.21 -2.08 4.62
C ILE A 61 -1.52 -1.54 4.06
N THR A 62 -2.44 -1.16 4.95
CA THR A 62 -3.74 -0.58 4.57
C THR A 62 -3.54 0.65 3.68
N ASP A 63 -2.62 1.54 4.04
CA ASP A 63 -2.29 2.75 3.30
C ASP A 63 -1.65 2.41 1.94
N ALA A 64 -0.81 1.37 1.86
CA ALA A 64 -0.26 0.89 0.59
C ALA A 64 -1.36 0.37 -0.34
N MET A 65 -2.30 -0.39 0.18
CA MET A 65 -3.46 -0.88 -0.57
C MET A 65 -4.39 0.26 -1.02
N LEU A 66 -4.64 1.26 -0.18
CA LEU A 66 -5.40 2.44 -0.55
C LEU A 66 -4.72 3.24 -1.67
N MET A 67 -3.39 3.34 -1.65
CA MET A 67 -2.63 4.10 -2.65
C MET A 67 -2.44 3.36 -3.96
N PHE A 68 -1.88 2.15 -3.92
CA PHE A 68 -1.46 1.40 -5.11
C PHE A 68 -2.51 0.39 -5.57
N GLY A 69 -3.45 0.04 -4.69
CA GLY A 69 -4.34 -1.11 -4.84
C GLY A 69 -5.83 -0.79 -4.88
N LEU A 70 -6.23 0.49 -4.93
CA LEU A 70 -7.63 0.90 -4.86
C LEU A 70 -8.54 0.18 -5.89
N ASN A 71 -7.99 -0.16 -7.06
CA ASN A 71 -8.72 -0.89 -8.11
C ASN A 71 -9.04 -2.35 -7.76
N TYR A 72 -8.34 -2.95 -6.80
CA TYR A 72 -8.52 -4.33 -6.34
C TYR A 72 -9.24 -4.43 -5.00
N ALA A 73 -9.65 -3.31 -4.41
CA ALA A 73 -10.46 -3.31 -3.21
C ALA A 73 -11.90 -3.74 -3.55
N ASN A 74 -12.48 -4.64 -2.74
CA ASN A 74 -13.82 -5.17 -2.98
C ASN A 74 -14.90 -4.08 -2.93
N LEU A 75 -14.71 -3.07 -2.07
CA LEU A 75 -15.63 -1.94 -1.89
C LEU A 75 -15.11 -0.65 -2.56
N LYS A 76 -14.50 -0.75 -3.74
CA LYS A 76 -13.88 0.36 -4.47
C LYS A 76 -14.74 1.63 -4.54
N SER A 77 -16.03 1.51 -4.89
CA SER A 77 -16.91 2.68 -5.04
C SER A 77 -17.06 3.48 -3.74
N LYS A 78 -17.25 2.78 -2.62
CA LYS A 78 -17.33 3.38 -1.28
C LYS A 78 -16.00 4.00 -0.85
N LEU A 79 -14.88 3.36 -1.19
CA LEU A 79 -13.55 3.90 -0.90
C LEU A 79 -13.27 5.19 -1.68
N VAL A 80 -13.63 5.25 -2.97
CA VAL A 80 -13.50 6.46 -3.78
C VAL A 80 -14.34 7.60 -3.18
N GLU A 81 -15.55 7.30 -2.70
CA GLU A 81 -16.39 8.28 -2.02
C GLU A 81 -15.77 8.78 -0.71
N ALA A 82 -15.30 7.87 0.14
CA ALA A 82 -14.67 8.23 1.42
C ALA A 82 -13.37 9.03 1.25
N LEU A 83 -12.61 8.76 0.19
CA LEU A 83 -11.36 9.47 -0.13
C LEU A 83 -11.61 10.80 -0.84
N ASN A 84 -12.78 11.03 -1.46
CA ASN A 84 -13.05 12.24 -2.24
C ASN A 84 -12.78 13.56 -1.49
N PRO A 85 -13.15 13.74 -0.21
CA PRO A 85 -12.84 14.97 0.51
C PRO A 85 -11.34 15.24 0.61
N ILE A 86 -10.53 14.20 0.86
CA ILE A 86 -9.07 14.29 0.84
C ILE A 86 -8.58 14.68 -0.56
N ARG A 87 -9.17 14.11 -1.63
CA ARG A 87 -8.85 14.47 -3.03
C ARG A 87 -8.97 15.96 -3.28
N LEU A 88 -10.04 16.55 -2.77
CA LEU A 88 -10.44 17.92 -3.05
C LEU A 88 -9.64 18.94 -2.22
N SER A 89 -9.15 18.52 -1.05
CA SER A 89 -8.36 19.37 -0.15
C SER A 89 -6.88 19.44 -0.52
N VAL A 90 -6.32 18.39 -1.13
CA VAL A 90 -4.94 18.42 -1.62
C VAL A 90 -4.88 19.32 -2.85
N ARG A 91 -4.15 20.45 -2.76
CA ARG A 91 -3.93 21.36 -3.90
C ARG A 91 -3.18 20.61 -5.01
N VAL A 92 -3.91 20.15 -6.01
CA VAL A 92 -3.34 19.53 -7.20
C VAL A 92 -2.55 20.61 -7.94
N ASN A 93 -1.24 20.41 -8.16
CA ASN A 93 -0.51 21.22 -9.13
C ASN A 93 -1.19 21.03 -10.51
N PRO A 94 -1.53 22.11 -11.23
CA PRO A 94 -2.26 22.00 -12.48
C PRO A 94 -1.42 21.21 -13.51
N GLY A 95 -1.89 20.01 -13.88
CA GLY A 95 -1.19 19.12 -14.82
C GLY A 95 -1.46 17.61 -14.63
N SER A 96 -1.97 17.19 -13.47
CA SER A 96 -2.19 15.76 -13.14
C SER A 96 -3.66 15.32 -13.26
N TYR A 97 -4.29 15.52 -14.41
CA TYR A 97 -5.73 15.25 -14.60
C TYR A 97 -6.09 13.82 -15.06
N LEU A 98 -5.13 12.90 -15.20
CA LEU A 98 -5.42 11.55 -15.66
C LEU A 98 -5.09 10.51 -14.58
N GLY A 99 -6.15 10.08 -13.89
CA GLY A 99 -6.16 8.88 -13.07
C GLY A 99 -6.27 9.18 -11.59
N ILE A 100 -7.26 8.54 -10.96
CA ILE A 100 -7.74 8.74 -9.59
C ILE A 100 -6.70 8.35 -8.49
N SER A 101 -5.40 8.21 -8.79
CA SER A 101 -4.44 7.63 -7.84
C SER A 101 -3.14 8.40 -7.53
N HIS A 102 -2.84 9.52 -8.19
CA HIS A 102 -1.41 9.79 -8.43
C HIS A 102 -0.71 10.88 -7.61
N HIS A 103 -1.41 11.60 -6.71
CA HIS A 103 -0.79 12.54 -5.74
C HIS A 103 -1.38 12.49 -4.34
N PHE A 104 -2.27 11.52 -4.09
CA PHE A 104 -3.20 11.57 -2.98
C PHE A 104 -2.56 11.39 -1.60
N LEU A 105 -1.40 10.73 -1.54
CA LEU A 105 -0.84 10.20 -0.30
C LEU A 105 0.69 10.29 -0.29
N GLY A 106 1.24 11.36 -0.86
CA GLY A 106 2.65 11.71 -0.68
C GLY A 106 3.01 11.96 0.79
N ALA A 107 2.03 12.18 1.67
CA ALA A 107 2.26 12.20 3.10
C ALA A 107 0.96 11.88 3.87
N PRO A 108 0.72 10.62 4.26
CA PRO A 108 -0.10 10.33 5.44
C PRO A 108 0.31 11.22 6.62
N PHE A 109 1.60 11.57 6.72
CA PHE A 109 2.16 12.54 7.67
C PHE A 109 1.57 13.96 7.61
N GLU A 110 1.19 14.48 6.44
CA GLU A 110 0.60 15.83 6.32
C GLU A 110 -0.90 15.78 6.62
N LEU A 111 -1.57 14.69 6.23
CA LEU A 111 -3.02 14.51 6.46
C LEU A 111 -3.36 14.17 7.91
N GLU A 112 -2.47 13.51 8.66
CA GLU A 112 -2.68 13.20 10.08
C GLU A 112 -2.65 14.43 10.99
N GLN A 113 -2.14 15.56 10.49
CA GLN A 113 -2.11 16.85 11.23
C GLN A 113 -3.42 17.63 11.09
N ASP A 114 -4.28 17.28 10.15
CA ASP A 114 -5.62 17.84 9.97
C ASP A 114 -6.67 16.86 10.50
N GLU A 115 -7.40 17.24 11.55
CA GLU A 115 -8.35 16.35 12.21
C GLU A 115 -9.46 15.86 11.28
N VAL A 116 -9.92 16.73 10.36
CA VAL A 116 -11.01 16.42 9.43
C VAL A 116 -10.52 15.45 8.36
N LEU A 117 -9.35 15.70 7.76
CA LEU A 117 -8.79 14.80 6.75
C LEU A 117 -8.41 13.43 7.34
N ARG A 118 -7.96 13.41 8.59
CA ARG A 118 -7.69 12.18 9.34
C ARG A 118 -8.94 11.34 9.55
N GLU A 119 -10.10 11.94 9.80
CA GLU A 119 -11.36 11.21 9.92
C GLU A 119 -11.75 10.52 8.61
N PHE A 120 -11.64 11.23 7.47
CA PHE A 120 -11.89 10.63 6.16
C PHE A 120 -10.90 9.50 5.84
N LEU A 121 -9.63 9.66 6.20
CA LEU A 121 -8.62 8.62 5.97
C LEU A 121 -8.89 7.39 6.84
N ASN A 122 -9.27 7.58 8.11
CA ASN A 122 -9.66 6.49 8.99
C ASN A 122 -10.94 5.79 8.51
N SER A 123 -11.91 6.54 7.99
CA SER A 123 -13.10 5.97 7.36
C SER A 123 -12.73 5.07 6.17
N ALA A 124 -11.84 5.54 5.29
CA ALA A 124 -11.37 4.74 4.15
C ALA A 124 -10.59 3.49 4.60
N ARG A 125 -9.71 3.61 5.61
CA ARG A 125 -8.99 2.47 6.21
C ARG A 125 -9.97 1.42 6.73
N ASN A 126 -10.99 1.83 7.49
CA ASN A 126 -12.01 0.92 8.02
C ASN A 126 -12.80 0.24 6.89
N ILE A 127 -13.22 1.00 5.85
CA ILE A 127 -13.94 0.43 4.70
C ILE A 127 -13.09 -0.63 3.98
N LEU A 128 -11.79 -0.40 3.85
CA LEU A 128 -10.88 -1.38 3.21
C LEU A 128 -10.68 -2.60 4.11
N GLU A 129 -10.40 -2.40 5.39
CA GLU A 129 -10.19 -3.49 6.36
C GLU A 129 -11.44 -4.36 6.49
N ASP A 130 -12.65 -3.78 6.52
CA ASP A 130 -13.92 -4.52 6.58
C ASP A 130 -14.32 -5.15 5.24
N GLY A 131 -14.02 -4.47 4.13
CA GLY A 131 -14.40 -4.88 2.78
C GLY A 131 -13.48 -5.94 2.17
N GLY A 132 -12.22 -5.97 2.59
CA GLY A 132 -11.21 -6.87 2.08
C GLY A 132 -10.62 -6.45 0.72
N PHE A 133 -9.71 -7.28 0.23
CA PHE A 133 -8.93 -7.06 -0.98
C PHE A 133 -9.03 -8.29 -1.89
N ALA A 134 -9.14 -8.08 -3.20
CA ALA A 134 -9.46 -9.14 -4.15
C ALA A 134 -8.29 -10.04 -4.51
N TYR A 135 -7.05 -9.63 -4.22
CA TYR A 135 -5.84 -10.37 -4.56
C TYR A 135 -5.20 -11.04 -3.35
N ASP A 136 -4.54 -12.17 -3.64
CA ASP A 136 -3.66 -12.83 -2.68
C ASP A 136 -2.38 -12.00 -2.54
N VAL A 137 -1.87 -11.95 -1.31
CA VAL A 137 -0.70 -11.14 -0.95
C VAL A 137 0.45 -12.05 -0.53
N ILE A 138 1.62 -11.86 -1.12
CA ILE A 138 2.85 -12.46 -0.63
C ILE A 138 3.74 -11.36 -0.06
N VAL A 139 4.21 -11.55 1.16
CA VAL A 139 5.11 -10.64 1.84
C VAL A 139 6.41 -11.35 2.17
N ILE A 140 7.53 -10.70 1.83
CA ILE A 140 8.88 -11.14 2.16
C ILE A 140 9.53 -10.01 2.97
N SER A 141 9.75 -10.25 4.26
CA SER A 141 10.45 -9.32 5.13
C SER A 141 11.96 -9.55 5.05
N TYR A 142 12.71 -8.47 4.92
CA TYR A 142 14.18 -8.46 5.04
C TYR A 142 14.64 -7.84 6.36
N ASN A 143 13.71 -7.43 7.22
CA ASN A 143 14.00 -6.77 8.48
C ASN A 143 13.07 -7.28 9.59
N PRO A 144 13.59 -7.97 10.62
CA PRO A 144 12.79 -8.55 11.70
C PRO A 144 12.04 -7.50 12.53
N TYR A 145 12.55 -6.26 12.61
CA TYR A 145 11.97 -5.21 13.47
C TYR A 145 10.63 -4.67 12.96
N ILE A 146 10.22 -5.02 11.73
CA ILE A 146 8.95 -4.56 11.16
C ILE A 146 7.96 -5.72 10.94
N GLU A 147 8.29 -6.94 11.33
CA GLU A 147 7.44 -8.11 11.02
C GLU A 147 6.13 -8.06 11.80
N ASP A 148 6.19 -7.79 13.11
CA ASP A 148 5.01 -7.69 13.97
C ASP A 148 4.02 -6.61 13.50
N ILE A 149 4.55 -5.44 13.11
CA ILE A 149 3.70 -4.36 12.60
C ILE A 149 3.08 -4.76 11.26
N VAL A 150 3.80 -5.44 10.38
CA VAL A 150 3.25 -5.87 9.10
C VAL A 150 2.22 -6.98 9.26
N LEU A 151 2.51 -8.01 10.06
CA LEU A 151 1.60 -9.12 10.34
C LEU A 151 0.29 -8.61 10.94
N SER A 152 0.37 -7.77 11.97
CA SER A 152 -0.82 -7.17 12.59
C SER A 152 -1.63 -6.26 11.65
N ASN A 153 -1.02 -5.72 10.59
CA ASN A 153 -1.75 -5.01 9.54
C ASN A 153 -2.46 -5.97 8.58
N LEU A 154 -1.78 -7.04 8.14
CA LEU A 154 -2.36 -8.04 7.24
C LEU A 154 -3.57 -8.74 7.87
N GLU A 155 -3.47 -9.10 9.15
CA GLU A 155 -4.53 -9.77 9.91
C GLU A 155 -5.79 -8.92 10.10
N ARG A 156 -5.67 -7.59 10.03
CA ARG A 156 -6.82 -6.69 10.16
C ARG A 156 -7.70 -6.65 8.92
N ILE A 157 -7.17 -7.00 7.75
CA ILE A 157 -7.91 -6.94 6.51
C ILE A 157 -8.74 -8.21 6.37
N LYS A 158 -10.05 -8.06 6.49
CA LYS A 158 -11.01 -9.17 6.53
C LYS A 158 -10.97 -9.98 5.24
N GLY A 159 -10.76 -11.28 5.40
CA GLY A 159 -10.73 -12.22 4.27
C GLY A 159 -9.49 -12.05 3.37
N LEU A 160 -8.46 -11.33 3.81
CA LEU A 160 -7.21 -11.24 3.07
C LEU A 160 -6.47 -12.57 3.10
N ASN A 161 -6.29 -13.18 1.93
CA ASN A 161 -5.40 -14.32 1.77
C ASN A 161 -3.97 -13.82 1.65
N TYR A 162 -3.11 -14.15 2.61
CA TYR A 162 -1.70 -13.79 2.53
C TYR A 162 -0.76 -14.93 2.94
N ARG A 163 0.47 -14.85 2.43
CA ARG A 163 1.62 -15.64 2.89
C ARG A 163 2.73 -14.69 3.30
N PHE A 164 3.32 -14.93 4.46
CA PHE A 164 4.38 -14.10 5.02
C PHE A 164 5.65 -14.93 5.20
N TYR A 165 6.78 -14.41 4.72
CA TYR A 165 8.11 -15.01 4.85
C TYR A 165 9.01 -14.03 5.60
N GLY A 166 9.42 -14.40 6.82
CA GLY A 166 10.27 -13.60 7.69
C GLY A 166 11.77 -13.85 7.48
N GLY A 167 12.59 -12.98 8.08
CA GLY A 167 14.04 -12.96 7.95
C GLY A 167 14.80 -14.14 8.59
N GLU A 168 14.11 -15.10 9.20
CA GLU A 168 14.72 -16.33 9.75
C GLU A 168 15.16 -17.34 8.68
N LEU A 169 15.01 -17.03 7.38
CA LEU A 169 15.64 -17.76 6.27
C LEU A 169 17.09 -17.29 6.04
N ARG A 170 17.93 -17.37 7.07
CA ARG A 170 19.40 -17.31 6.96
C ARG A 170 20.05 -18.52 7.62
#